data_AF-A0A4P9VYS5-F1
#
_entry.id   AF-A0A4P9VYS5-F1
#
_cell.length_a   1.000
_cell.length_b   1.000
_cell.length_c   1.000
_cell.angle_alpha   90.00
_cell.angle_beta   90.00
_cell.angle_gamma   90.00
#
_symmetry.space_group_name_H-M   'P 1'
#
loop_
_entity.id
_entity.type
_entity.pdbx_description
1 polymer ?
#
loop_
_entity_poly.entity_id
_entity_poly.type
_entity_poly.pdbx_seq_one_letter_code
_entity_poly.pdbx_strand_id
1 'polypeptide(L)'
;VGDVVGGPAPRADGNRQLQLPIRPDPGRAYRAVPYDAPGVGGPAGGPAPVVVRALQPVVTQGDLDLLNMTRAQKEENKGGIFVAELGEVILNHFLNAENGDLVHEENGEVFIPVAASAKPLRFTVRNSRAGENVAVRTLVKPPYILGGSPELAVRFTGTTLPSGQIAINPGDMKTFTLQITPSQPGKIKDVVVFQFGDFVICRYVSLHVQDPQMMKETSKIPSQPAYTPKVIVQRPRLPIVPGVPPLKPNFAVLHEFSPYHIPQSLYADVESNKFDDEDDSLLISLETHSSTFSKLVHIEEIQMEKDIRNYDMVGVELQLVRRGESGPIILKVPGLAEKRPNISYGSKVYVRLPIANLLEEYEGIVHRVDKEEVVLRFGPRFYQYWVPTNKVEVRFKFSRIPLRRMHRAMELCVLAQLPPTFIFPTEAPIRRGALMMLNLANARNLNEEQLLAVKNVVQHTNGRVPYLIFGPPGTGKTKTLIEAIMQVHLHDRNTRILAMAPSNAAADLLVERLSAIFTENHMHRLNSYKRPTTDVPEKILKYSTVARDGYFAMPSLLTIKSFRCVVTTCVTAGLIHAMGVPKDHFTHFFVDEAGQATEPELLIGLAGLASAKSQVVLTGDPKQL
;
A
#
# COMPACT_ATOMS: atom_id res chain seq x y z
N VAL A 1 -8.99 55.58 -7.17
CA VAL A 1 -8.84 56.93 -6.60
C VAL A 1 -8.24 56.75 -5.21
N GLY A 2 -7.00 57.21 -4.99
CA GLY A 2 -6.34 57.24 -3.68
C GLY A 2 -4.99 56.53 -3.63
N ASP A 3 -3.97 57.20 -4.14
CA ASP A 3 -2.54 56.89 -4.06
C ASP A 3 -1.97 56.87 -2.63
N VAL A 4 -0.97 56.04 -2.35
CA VAL A 4 0.22 56.42 -1.55
C VAL A 4 1.48 55.70 -2.07
N VAL A 5 2.23 56.44 -2.91
CA VAL A 5 3.69 56.71 -2.89
C VAL A 5 4.68 55.57 -2.58
N GLY A 6 5.56 55.29 -3.54
CA GLY A 6 6.72 54.41 -3.41
C GLY A 6 8.08 55.10 -3.32
N GLY A 7 9.11 54.27 -3.11
CA GLY A 7 10.53 54.54 -3.38
C GLY A 7 11.47 54.13 -2.22
N PRO A 8 12.75 53.77 -2.47
CA PRO A 8 13.34 53.08 -3.63
C PRO A 8 14.15 51.82 -3.22
N ALA A 9 14.47 50.98 -4.22
CA ALA A 9 15.39 49.84 -4.08
C ALA A 9 16.87 50.29 -4.19
N PRO A 10 17.82 49.59 -3.54
CA PRO A 10 19.22 49.63 -3.92
C PRO A 10 19.67 48.33 -4.61
N ARG A 11 20.43 48.49 -5.70
CA ARG A 11 21.22 47.43 -6.36
C ARG A 11 22.65 47.41 -5.81
N ALA A 12 23.15 46.18 -5.63
CA ALA A 12 24.50 45.63 -5.86
C ALA A 12 25.75 46.40 -5.38
N ASP A 13 26.49 45.83 -4.43
CA ASP A 13 27.79 45.13 -4.67
C ASP A 13 28.52 44.88 -3.36
N GLY A 14 29.21 43.73 -3.22
CA GLY A 14 30.09 43.50 -2.07
C GLY A 14 30.39 42.05 -1.74
N ASN A 15 31.22 41.41 -2.57
CA ASN A 15 32.14 40.30 -2.27
C ASN A 15 32.29 39.95 -0.76
N ARG A 16 31.72 38.82 -0.33
CA ARG A 16 32.20 38.08 0.86
C ARG A 16 32.16 36.58 0.58
N GLN A 17 33.32 36.07 0.18
CA GLN A 17 33.66 34.65 0.30
C GLN A 17 33.50 34.24 1.77
N LEU A 18 32.55 33.36 2.07
CA LEU A 18 32.51 32.60 3.31
C LEU A 18 33.07 31.22 3.02
N GLN A 19 34.24 30.98 3.59
CA GLN A 19 35.01 29.74 3.50
C GLN A 19 34.20 28.54 4.01
N LEU A 20 34.28 27.45 3.26
CA LEU A 20 33.80 26.11 3.62
C LEU A 20 34.61 25.57 4.81
N PRO A 21 33.99 25.01 5.87
CA PRO A 21 34.72 24.17 6.81
C PRO A 21 34.83 22.75 6.25
N ILE A 22 36.04 22.44 5.76
CA ILE A 22 36.86 21.25 6.06
C ILE A 22 36.11 19.91 6.27
N ARG A 23 36.41 18.96 5.36
CA ARG A 23 36.05 17.52 5.40
C ARG A 23 36.43 16.86 6.74
N PRO A 24 35.62 15.91 7.26
CA PRO A 24 36.11 14.98 8.28
C PRO A 24 36.91 13.84 7.63
N ASP A 25 38.03 13.55 8.28
CA ASP A 25 39.07 12.56 7.98
C ASP A 25 38.54 11.11 8.23
N PRO A 26 38.67 10.15 7.29
CA PRO A 26 38.21 8.79 7.48
C PRO A 26 39.29 7.97 8.19
N GLY A 27 39.36 8.06 9.52
CA GLY A 27 40.37 7.29 10.24
C GLY A 27 40.47 7.56 11.73
N ARG A 28 39.45 7.18 12.52
CA ARG A 28 39.62 6.93 13.96
C ARG A 28 38.60 5.91 14.46
N ALA A 29 39.08 4.69 14.72
CA ALA A 29 38.35 3.67 15.45
C ALA A 29 38.14 4.13 16.90
N TYR A 30 36.88 4.22 17.35
CA TYR A 30 36.56 4.41 18.75
C TYR A 30 36.52 3.05 19.45
N ARG A 31 37.46 2.84 20.37
CA ARG A 31 37.56 1.68 21.25
C ARG A 31 36.45 1.76 22.31
N ALA A 32 35.60 0.74 22.41
CA ALA A 32 34.64 0.62 23.50
C ALA A 32 35.38 0.39 24.84
N VAL A 33 35.02 1.17 25.86
CA VAL A 33 35.44 0.97 27.25
C VAL A 33 34.33 0.16 27.94
N PRO A 34 34.62 -1.01 28.54
CA PRO A 34 33.61 -1.74 29.30
C PRO A 34 33.35 -1.08 30.65
N TYR A 35 32.08 -1.06 31.03
CA TYR A 35 31.57 -0.55 32.30
C TYR A 35 31.61 -1.70 33.34
N ASP A 36 32.42 -1.55 34.38
CA ASP A 36 32.49 -2.48 35.51
C ASP A 36 31.30 -2.27 36.46
N ALA A 37 30.58 -3.36 36.80
CA ALA A 37 29.57 -3.37 37.84
C ALA A 37 30.19 -3.80 39.19
N PRO A 38 29.83 -3.18 40.33
CA PRO A 38 30.39 -3.54 41.63
C PRO A 38 29.76 -4.82 42.19
N GLY A 39 30.61 -5.65 42.80
CA GLY A 39 30.24 -6.93 43.39
C GLY A 39 29.52 -6.84 44.73
N VAL A 40 28.74 -7.89 45.03
CA VAL A 40 28.28 -8.25 46.38
C VAL A 40 28.44 -9.78 46.53
N GLY A 41 29.06 -10.21 47.63
CA GLY A 41 29.42 -11.59 47.93
C GLY A 41 28.26 -12.52 48.35
N GLY A 42 28.47 -13.84 48.25
CA GLY A 42 27.52 -14.93 48.55
C GLY A 42 27.41 -15.29 50.05
N PRO A 43 27.12 -16.55 50.48
CA PRO A 43 26.60 -17.74 49.76
C PRO A 43 25.39 -18.44 50.47
N ALA A 44 24.64 -19.33 49.79
CA ALA A 44 24.11 -20.61 50.33
C ALA A 44 23.11 -21.35 49.38
N GLY A 45 23.52 -22.55 48.97
CA GLY A 45 22.79 -23.75 48.52
C GLY A 45 21.30 -23.72 48.15
N GLY A 46 21.03 -23.87 46.85
CA GLY A 46 19.80 -24.42 46.26
C GLY A 46 20.06 -24.85 44.81
N PRO A 47 19.38 -25.89 44.27
CA PRO A 47 19.63 -26.34 42.90
C PRO A 47 19.28 -25.20 41.92
N ALA A 48 20.25 -24.83 41.10
CA ALA A 48 20.08 -23.75 40.12
C ALA A 48 18.91 -24.08 39.18
N PRO A 49 18.02 -23.12 38.88
CA PRO A 49 17.07 -23.30 37.79
C PRO A 49 17.87 -23.49 36.50
N VAL A 50 17.61 -24.58 35.78
CA VAL A 50 18.10 -24.77 34.41
C VAL A 50 17.43 -23.71 33.55
N VAL A 51 18.11 -22.57 33.39
CA VAL A 51 17.76 -21.58 32.38
C VAL A 51 18.13 -22.19 31.04
N VAL A 52 17.15 -22.80 30.37
CA VAL A 52 17.23 -23.02 28.93
C VAL A 52 17.18 -21.64 28.29
N ARG A 53 18.35 -21.02 28.09
CA ARG A 53 18.47 -19.91 27.16
C ARG A 53 18.13 -20.48 25.78
N ALA A 54 16.92 -20.19 25.31
CA ALA A 54 16.67 -20.20 23.88
C ALA A 54 17.68 -19.22 23.28
N LEU A 55 18.73 -19.75 22.64
CA LEU A 55 19.58 -18.96 21.75
C LEU A 55 18.67 -18.53 20.61
N GLN A 56 18.04 -17.35 20.73
CA GLN A 56 17.55 -16.66 19.56
C GLN A 56 18.76 -16.48 18.64
N PRO A 57 18.65 -16.82 17.34
CA PRO A 57 19.72 -16.53 16.41
C PRO A 57 19.90 -15.01 16.38
N VAL A 58 21.04 -14.55 16.91
CA VAL A 58 21.44 -13.15 16.84
C VAL A 58 21.79 -12.90 15.39
N VAL A 59 20.96 -12.14 14.68
CA VAL A 59 21.29 -11.61 13.36
C VAL A 59 22.57 -10.78 13.52
N THR A 60 23.67 -11.26 12.95
CA THR A 60 24.96 -10.59 13.03
C THR A 60 25.05 -9.49 11.96
N GLN A 61 25.97 -8.55 12.13
CA GLN A 61 26.24 -7.53 11.11
C GLN A 61 26.60 -8.18 9.76
N GLY A 62 27.30 -9.32 9.77
CA GLY A 62 27.60 -10.09 8.55
C GLY A 62 26.35 -10.63 7.86
N ASP A 63 25.30 -10.99 8.61
CA ASP A 63 24.02 -11.45 8.05
C ASP A 63 23.25 -10.31 7.38
N LEU A 64 23.32 -9.09 7.94
CA LEU A 64 22.74 -7.88 7.37
C LEU A 64 23.51 -7.41 6.12
N ASP A 65 24.84 -7.48 6.15
CA ASP A 65 25.68 -7.12 5.01
C ASP A 65 25.43 -8.07 3.82
N LEU A 66 25.24 -9.37 4.09
CA LEU A 66 24.86 -10.38 3.09
C LEU A 66 23.47 -10.15 2.48
N LEU A 67 22.48 -9.70 3.26
CA LEU A 67 21.16 -9.34 2.76
C LEU A 67 21.23 -8.14 1.81
N ASN A 68 22.13 -7.19 2.08
CA ASN A 68 22.29 -5.95 1.34
C ASN A 68 23.20 -6.03 0.09
N MET A 69 23.83 -7.18 -0.21
CA MET A 69 24.61 -7.35 -1.45
C MET A 69 23.70 -7.45 -2.70
N THR A 70 24.16 -6.93 -3.84
CA THR A 70 23.42 -7.02 -5.10
C THR A 70 23.37 -8.45 -5.62
N ARG A 71 22.38 -8.79 -6.45
CA ARG A 71 22.23 -10.15 -7.02
C ARG A 71 23.45 -10.56 -7.84
N ALA A 72 24.05 -9.64 -8.60
CA ALA A 72 25.28 -9.87 -9.35
C ALA A 72 26.46 -10.26 -8.43
N GLN A 73 26.64 -9.57 -7.31
CA GLN A 73 27.66 -9.92 -6.29
C GLN A 73 27.36 -11.26 -5.60
N LYS A 74 26.08 -11.59 -5.41
CA LYS A 74 25.63 -12.88 -4.87
C LYS A 74 25.80 -14.02 -5.87
N GLU A 75 25.68 -13.79 -7.18
CA GLU A 75 25.82 -14.83 -8.22
C GLU A 75 27.27 -15.08 -8.65
N GLU A 76 28.10 -14.04 -8.71
CA GLU A 76 29.55 -14.16 -8.96
C GLU A 76 30.25 -15.01 -7.88
N ASN A 77 29.85 -14.87 -6.61
CA ASN A 77 30.38 -15.65 -5.48
C ASN A 77 29.87 -17.11 -5.43
N LYS A 78 28.70 -17.43 -5.99
CA LYS A 78 28.14 -18.80 -5.96
C LYS A 78 28.92 -19.76 -6.84
N GLY A 79 29.61 -19.24 -7.86
CA GLY A 79 30.51 -20.00 -8.70
C GLY A 79 29.93 -21.32 -9.19
N GLY A 80 28.74 -21.35 -9.81
CA GLY A 80 28.16 -22.58 -10.37
C GLY A 80 27.52 -23.55 -9.36
N ILE A 81 27.34 -23.16 -8.09
CA ILE A 81 26.50 -23.87 -7.13
C ILE A 81 25.06 -23.37 -7.25
N PHE A 82 24.13 -24.31 -7.46
CA PHE A 82 22.70 -24.06 -7.58
C PHE A 82 21.95 -24.82 -6.49
N VAL A 83 21.07 -24.14 -5.77
CA VAL A 83 20.09 -24.76 -4.87
C VAL A 83 18.72 -24.56 -5.52
N ALA A 84 18.02 -25.64 -5.87
CA ALA A 84 16.71 -25.53 -6.51
C ALA A 84 15.72 -24.77 -5.63
N GLU A 85 14.76 -24.09 -6.25
CA GLU A 85 13.62 -23.52 -5.55
C GLU A 85 12.63 -24.62 -5.18
N LEU A 86 11.88 -24.40 -4.10
CA LEU A 86 10.95 -25.40 -3.58
C LEU A 86 9.88 -25.79 -4.61
N GLY A 87 9.43 -24.82 -5.43
CA GLY A 87 8.43 -25.05 -6.46
C GLY A 87 8.90 -25.90 -7.65
N GLU A 88 10.17 -25.76 -8.06
CA GLU A 88 10.77 -26.61 -9.10
C GLU A 88 10.85 -28.09 -8.69
N VAL A 89 10.86 -28.38 -7.39
CA VAL A 89 10.92 -29.75 -6.84
C VAL A 89 9.52 -30.36 -6.68
N ILE A 90 8.50 -29.55 -6.39
CA ILE A 90 7.12 -30.02 -6.16
C ILE A 90 6.46 -30.50 -7.45
N LEU A 91 6.73 -29.82 -8.57
CA LEU A 91 6.26 -30.19 -9.91
C LEU A 91 6.67 -31.61 -10.35
N ASN A 92 7.81 -32.11 -9.88
CA ASN A 92 8.33 -33.42 -10.29
C ASN A 92 7.89 -34.60 -9.41
N HIS A 93 7.41 -34.37 -8.18
CA HIS A 93 7.16 -35.44 -7.20
C HIS A 93 5.69 -35.76 -6.95
N PHE A 94 4.77 -34.79 -7.15
CA PHE A 94 3.36 -34.94 -6.73
C PHE A 94 2.36 -35.13 -7.87
N LEU A 95 2.79 -35.09 -9.14
CA LEU A 95 1.96 -35.50 -10.28
C LEU A 95 1.68 -37.02 -10.33
N ASN A 96 2.31 -37.83 -9.46
CA ASN A 96 2.23 -39.30 -9.48
C ASN A 96 1.69 -39.96 -8.18
N ALA A 97 1.15 -39.20 -7.22
CA ALA A 97 0.67 -39.78 -5.96
C ALA A 97 -0.86 -40.00 -5.99
N GLU A 98 -1.30 -41.24 -6.22
CA GLU A 98 -2.71 -41.67 -6.13
C GLU A 98 -3.30 -41.69 -4.71
N ASN A 99 -2.52 -41.33 -3.69
CA ASN A 99 -2.94 -41.43 -2.29
C ASN A 99 -2.94 -40.05 -1.61
N GLY A 100 -4.10 -39.37 -1.58
CA GLY A 100 -4.60 -38.48 -0.51
C GLY A 100 -3.74 -37.35 0.09
N ASP A 101 -2.47 -37.22 -0.27
CA ASP A 101 -1.51 -36.23 0.20
C ASP A 101 -1.51 -35.04 -0.76
N LEU A 102 -2.63 -34.31 -0.79
CA LEU A 102 -2.77 -33.14 -1.65
C LEU A 102 -1.86 -32.03 -1.14
N VAL A 103 -0.71 -31.88 -1.80
CA VAL A 103 0.14 -30.69 -1.77
C VAL A 103 -0.06 -29.98 -3.10
N HIS A 104 -0.49 -28.73 -3.06
CA HIS A 104 -0.59 -27.88 -4.25
C HIS A 104 0.27 -26.64 -4.06
N GLU A 105 0.84 -26.12 -5.15
CA GLU A 105 1.62 -24.89 -5.16
C GLU A 105 0.86 -23.81 -5.92
N GLU A 106 0.66 -22.65 -5.29
CA GLU A 106 0.09 -21.47 -5.95
C GLU A 106 1.00 -20.28 -5.68
N ASN A 107 1.49 -19.63 -6.74
CA ASN A 107 2.37 -18.46 -6.66
C ASN A 107 3.62 -18.64 -5.76
N GLY A 108 4.26 -19.83 -5.79
CA GLY A 108 5.44 -20.15 -4.97
C GLY A 108 5.12 -20.49 -3.50
N GLU A 109 3.84 -20.60 -3.13
CA GLU A 109 3.40 -21.00 -1.79
C GLU A 109 2.90 -22.44 -1.79
N VAL A 110 3.33 -23.22 -0.79
CA VAL A 110 3.02 -24.65 -0.73
C VAL A 110 1.91 -24.91 0.28
N PHE A 111 0.81 -25.46 -0.19
CA PHE A 111 -0.36 -25.78 0.62
C PHE A 111 -0.28 -27.23 1.09
N ILE A 112 -0.40 -27.46 2.39
CA ILE A 112 -0.27 -28.78 3.01
C ILE A 112 -1.40 -28.97 4.03
N PRO A 113 -2.06 -30.14 4.10
CA PRO A 113 -3.06 -30.39 5.14
C PRO A 113 -2.42 -30.57 6.52
N VAL A 114 -3.14 -30.22 7.59
CA VAL A 114 -2.79 -30.61 8.97
C VAL A 114 -2.69 -32.15 9.05
N ALA A 115 -1.57 -32.66 9.57
CA ALA A 115 -1.30 -34.10 9.61
C ALA A 115 -0.43 -34.48 10.82
N ALA A 116 -0.73 -35.61 11.45
CA ALA A 116 0.01 -36.12 12.62
C ALA A 116 1.38 -36.72 12.27
N SER A 117 1.66 -36.99 10.99
CA SER A 117 2.92 -37.56 10.51
C SER A 117 3.76 -36.54 9.76
N ALA A 118 5.08 -36.61 9.93
CA ALA A 118 6.02 -35.73 9.23
C ALA A 118 5.96 -35.91 7.70
N LYS A 119 5.76 -34.82 6.95
CA LYS A 119 5.74 -34.80 5.49
C LYS A 119 7.09 -34.36 4.93
N PRO A 120 7.68 -35.09 3.96
CA PRO A 120 8.97 -34.73 3.38
C PRO A 120 8.83 -33.78 2.17
N LEU A 121 9.49 -32.63 2.22
CA LEU A 121 9.81 -31.80 1.05
C LEU A 121 11.29 -31.92 0.71
N ARG A 122 11.67 -31.83 -0.56
CA ARG A 122 13.06 -32.03 -1.00
C ARG A 122 13.65 -30.74 -1.55
N PHE A 123 14.93 -30.51 -1.29
CA PHE A 123 15.76 -29.50 -1.93
C PHE A 123 16.93 -30.20 -2.60
N THR A 124 17.19 -29.85 -3.86
CA THR A 124 18.36 -30.33 -4.59
C THR A 124 19.42 -29.23 -4.64
N VAL A 125 20.64 -29.60 -4.27
CA VAL A 125 21.83 -28.77 -4.44
C VAL A 125 22.66 -29.40 -5.56
N ARG A 126 22.87 -28.67 -6.64
CA ARG A 126 23.66 -29.08 -7.79
C ARG A 126 24.93 -28.24 -7.90
N ASN A 127 26.06 -28.88 -8.08
CA ASN A 127 27.28 -28.21 -8.51
C ASN A 127 27.42 -28.39 -10.02
N SER A 128 27.12 -27.37 -10.83
CA SER A 128 27.08 -27.49 -12.29
C SER A 128 28.42 -27.25 -12.98
N ARG A 129 29.51 -27.11 -12.22
CA ARG A 129 30.84 -26.98 -12.83
C ARG A 129 31.28 -28.32 -13.42
N ALA A 130 31.94 -28.28 -14.58
CA ALA A 130 32.48 -29.46 -15.26
C ALA A 130 33.99 -29.29 -15.52
N GLY A 131 34.78 -30.35 -15.28
CA GLY A 131 36.24 -30.41 -15.55
C GLY A 131 37.09 -30.92 -14.37
N GLU A 132 38.25 -31.52 -14.67
CA GLU A 132 39.14 -32.18 -13.69
C GLU A 132 39.82 -31.20 -12.69
N ASN A 133 39.89 -29.90 -13.02
CA ASN A 133 40.54 -28.86 -12.19
C ASN A 133 39.56 -28.02 -11.35
N VAL A 134 38.35 -28.52 -11.08
CA VAL A 134 37.34 -27.79 -10.31
C VAL A 134 37.34 -28.22 -8.84
N ALA A 135 37.46 -27.25 -7.93
CA ALA A 135 37.40 -27.50 -6.50
C ALA A 135 36.04 -28.07 -6.04
N VAL A 136 36.09 -29.16 -5.26
CA VAL A 136 34.95 -29.69 -4.49
C VAL A 136 34.45 -28.60 -3.55
N ARG A 137 33.13 -28.35 -3.55
CA ARG A 137 32.51 -27.40 -2.61
C ARG A 137 31.95 -28.17 -1.43
N THR A 138 32.17 -27.64 -0.24
CA THR A 138 31.77 -28.30 1.00
C THR A 138 30.81 -27.42 1.79
N LEU A 139 29.67 -27.98 2.18
CA LEU A 139 28.80 -27.37 3.18
C LEU A 139 29.48 -27.43 4.54
N VAL A 140 29.72 -26.26 5.14
CA VAL A 140 30.42 -26.12 6.44
C VAL A 140 29.60 -26.76 7.56
N LYS A 141 28.27 -26.74 7.42
CA LYS A 141 27.31 -27.33 8.33
C LYS A 141 26.17 -27.98 7.53
N PRO A 142 25.50 -29.01 8.08
CA PRO A 142 24.21 -29.44 7.57
C PRO A 142 23.25 -28.24 7.48
N PRO A 143 22.38 -28.17 6.46
CA PRO A 143 21.45 -27.06 6.33
C PRO A 143 20.55 -26.97 7.56
N TYR A 144 20.25 -25.74 7.96
CA TYR A 144 19.48 -25.46 9.17
C TYR A 144 18.46 -24.34 8.93
N ILE A 145 17.55 -24.20 9.88
CA ILE A 145 16.44 -23.26 9.81
C ILE A 145 16.74 -22.06 10.70
N LEU A 146 16.65 -20.85 10.14
CA LEU A 146 17.00 -19.62 10.85
C LEU A 146 15.88 -19.13 11.78
N GLY A 147 14.61 -19.25 11.38
CA GLY A 147 13.46 -18.81 12.16
C GLY A 147 13.10 -19.73 13.33
N GLY A 148 13.66 -20.94 13.37
CA GLY A 148 13.53 -21.87 14.49
C GLY A 148 12.11 -22.43 14.68
N SER A 149 11.28 -22.47 13.63
CA SER A 149 9.93 -23.03 13.72
C SER A 149 9.96 -24.48 14.21
N PRO A 150 9.30 -24.84 15.32
CA PRO A 150 9.34 -26.20 15.88
C PRO A 150 8.70 -27.24 14.96
N GLU A 151 7.89 -26.80 14.00
CA GLU A 151 7.20 -27.64 13.02
C GLU A 151 8.07 -28.00 11.80
N LEU A 152 9.27 -27.42 11.67
CA LEU A 152 10.18 -27.63 10.55
C LEU A 152 11.52 -28.22 11.01
N ALA A 153 11.97 -29.28 10.35
CA ALA A 153 13.27 -29.88 10.60
C ALA A 153 13.93 -30.31 9.29
N VAL A 154 15.17 -29.90 9.04
CA VAL A 154 15.92 -30.37 7.87
C VAL A 154 16.63 -31.67 8.20
N ARG A 155 16.43 -32.69 7.37
CA ARG A 155 17.16 -33.96 7.40
C ARG A 155 17.95 -34.15 6.12
N PHE A 156 19.21 -34.53 6.26
CA PHE A 156 20.05 -34.92 5.14
C PHE A 156 20.05 -36.43 4.96
N THR A 157 19.92 -36.87 3.71
CA THR A 157 20.10 -38.28 3.32
C THR A 157 21.36 -38.40 2.47
N GLY A 158 22.45 -38.87 3.06
CA GLY A 158 23.72 -39.07 2.38
C GLY A 158 24.88 -39.26 3.34
N THR A 159 26.05 -39.60 2.81
CA THR A 159 27.30 -39.74 3.57
C THR A 159 27.90 -38.37 3.86
N THR A 160 28.21 -38.12 5.14
CA THR A 160 28.95 -36.93 5.60
C THR A 160 30.44 -37.24 5.70
N LEU A 161 31.30 -36.24 5.53
CA LEU A 161 32.71 -36.35 5.87
C LEU A 161 32.90 -36.55 7.38
N PRO A 162 34.04 -37.09 7.85
CA PRO A 162 34.33 -37.24 9.28
C PRO A 162 34.25 -35.93 10.09
N SER A 163 34.41 -34.78 9.41
CA SER A 163 34.26 -33.43 9.97
C SER A 163 32.81 -32.96 10.16
N GLY A 164 31.80 -33.77 9.80
CA GLY A 164 30.38 -33.39 9.82
C GLY A 164 29.96 -32.51 8.63
N GLN A 165 30.87 -32.28 7.68
CA GLN A 165 30.65 -31.49 6.49
C GLN A 165 30.16 -32.33 5.31
N ILE A 166 29.53 -31.70 4.31
CA ILE A 166 28.97 -32.40 3.13
C ILE A 166 29.68 -31.91 1.86
N ALA A 167 30.41 -32.82 1.20
CA ALA A 167 31.07 -32.55 -0.08
C ALA A 167 30.09 -32.66 -1.26
N ILE A 168 30.18 -31.70 -2.18
CA ILE A 168 29.43 -31.64 -3.44
C ILE A 168 30.43 -31.52 -4.58
N ASN A 169 30.75 -32.64 -5.23
CA ASN A 169 31.73 -32.67 -6.31
C ASN A 169 31.18 -31.95 -7.56
N PRO A 170 32.05 -31.49 -8.47
CA PRO A 170 31.63 -30.97 -9.77
C PRO A 170 30.76 -32.00 -10.52
N GLY A 171 29.57 -31.59 -10.97
CA GLY A 171 28.57 -32.47 -11.59
C GLY A 171 27.65 -33.21 -10.62
N ASP A 172 27.94 -33.23 -9.31
CA ASP A 172 27.09 -33.90 -8.33
C ASP A 172 25.80 -33.12 -8.05
N MET A 173 24.76 -33.90 -7.74
CA MET A 173 23.51 -33.42 -7.15
C MET A 173 23.29 -34.09 -5.80
N LYS A 174 23.12 -33.30 -4.75
CA LYS A 174 22.76 -33.76 -3.39
C LYS A 174 21.34 -33.34 -3.06
N THR A 175 20.58 -34.23 -2.42
CA THR A 175 19.19 -33.96 -2.02
C THR A 175 19.10 -33.86 -0.50
N PHE A 176 18.44 -32.82 -0.02
CA PHE A 176 18.12 -32.56 1.38
C PHE A 176 16.62 -32.66 1.57
N THR A 177 16.16 -33.31 2.62
CA THR A 177 14.74 -33.48 2.91
C THR A 177 14.33 -32.62 4.09
N LEU A 178 13.52 -31.60 3.86
CA LEU A 178 12.82 -30.88 4.90
C LEU A 178 11.63 -31.72 5.39
N GLN A 179 11.65 -32.14 6.65
CA GLN A 179 10.52 -32.76 7.31
C GLN A 179 9.65 -31.70 7.98
N ILE A 180 8.35 -31.79 7.74
CA ILE A 180 7.35 -30.86 8.25
C ILE A 180 6.33 -31.62 9.07
N THR A 181 6.12 -31.21 10.31
CA THR A 181 5.10 -31.81 11.19
C THR A 181 4.07 -30.73 11.55
N PRO A 182 3.10 -30.47 10.66
CA PRO A 182 2.13 -29.39 10.86
C PRO A 182 1.16 -29.74 11.99
N SER A 183 1.22 -29.01 13.11
CA SER A 183 0.39 -29.29 14.28
C SER A 183 -0.87 -28.42 14.34
N GLN A 184 -0.87 -27.25 13.68
CA GLN A 184 -2.00 -26.32 13.63
C GLN A 184 -2.16 -25.66 12.24
N PRO A 185 -3.39 -25.30 11.82
CA PRO A 185 -3.59 -24.50 10.61
C PRO A 185 -2.95 -23.11 10.72
N GLY A 186 -2.40 -22.61 9.62
CA GLY A 186 -1.74 -21.31 9.59
C GLY A 186 -0.66 -21.19 8.52
N LYS A 187 -0.03 -20.02 8.46
CA LYS A 187 1.09 -19.77 7.54
C LYS A 187 2.40 -19.89 8.29
N ILE A 188 3.28 -20.76 7.81
CA ILE A 188 4.65 -20.93 8.30
C ILE A 188 5.58 -20.29 7.28
N LYS A 189 6.37 -19.31 7.70
CA LYS A 189 7.42 -18.70 6.88
C LYS A 189 8.75 -18.87 7.58
N ASP A 190 9.70 -19.52 6.90
CA ASP A 190 11.03 -19.72 7.45
C ASP A 190 12.11 -19.71 6.36
N VAL A 191 13.37 -19.67 6.79
CA VAL A 191 14.54 -19.60 5.90
C VAL A 191 15.43 -20.81 6.14
N VAL A 192 15.64 -21.60 5.09
CA VAL A 192 16.61 -22.69 5.06
C VAL A 192 17.95 -22.15 4.58
N VAL A 193 18.99 -22.39 5.38
CA VAL A 193 20.33 -21.83 5.17
C VAL A 193 21.31 -22.91 4.74
N PHE A 194 21.97 -22.71 3.59
CA PHE A 194 23.04 -23.55 3.05
C PHE A 194 24.37 -22.79 3.08
N GLN A 195 25.27 -23.17 3.97
CA GLN A 195 26.54 -22.45 4.19
C GLN A 195 27.73 -23.14 3.52
N PHE A 196 28.38 -22.46 2.57
CA PHE A 196 29.52 -22.95 1.79
C PHE A 196 30.74 -22.07 2.06
N GLY A 197 31.64 -22.47 2.96
CA GLY A 197 32.87 -21.74 3.31
C GLY A 197 32.70 -20.23 3.45
N ASP A 198 32.97 -19.55 2.34
CA ASP A 198 32.99 -18.10 2.09
C ASP A 198 31.63 -17.46 1.75
N PHE A 199 30.57 -18.24 1.47
CA PHE A 199 29.24 -17.71 1.15
C PHE A 199 28.09 -18.56 1.69
N VAL A 200 26.87 -18.02 1.60
CA VAL A 200 25.64 -18.68 2.04
C VAL A 200 24.58 -18.57 0.96
N ILE A 201 23.80 -19.63 0.77
CA ILE A 201 22.57 -19.62 -0.04
C ILE A 201 21.38 -19.82 0.88
N CYS A 202 20.45 -18.87 0.86
CA CYS A 202 19.20 -18.95 1.61
C CYS A 202 18.04 -19.34 0.69
N ARG A 203 17.12 -20.16 1.19
CA ARG A 203 15.87 -20.51 0.53
C ARG A 203 14.71 -20.22 1.46
N TYR A 204 13.76 -19.43 0.99
CA TYR A 204 12.53 -19.18 1.71
C TYR A 204 11.60 -20.37 1.58
N VAL A 205 10.94 -20.69 2.68
CA VAL A 205 9.90 -21.70 2.76
C VAL A 205 8.65 -21.02 3.26
N SER A 206 7.64 -20.93 2.41
CA SER A 206 6.29 -20.42 2.73
C SER A 206 5.32 -21.57 2.63
N LEU A 207 4.81 -22.03 3.77
CA LEU A 207 3.86 -23.13 3.85
C LEU A 207 2.52 -22.62 4.37
N HIS A 208 1.45 -23.05 3.73
CA HIS A 208 0.09 -22.84 4.18
C HIS A 208 -0.47 -24.16 4.68
N VAL A 209 -0.53 -24.28 6.01
CA VAL A 209 -1.17 -25.42 6.67
C VAL A 209 -2.67 -25.17 6.72
N GLN A 210 -3.45 -26.03 6.09
CA GLN A 210 -4.92 -25.91 6.03
C GLN A 210 -5.60 -27.14 6.62
N ASP A 211 -6.80 -26.95 7.16
CA ASP A 211 -7.65 -28.07 7.55
C ASP A 211 -8.17 -28.81 6.29
N PRO A 212 -8.11 -30.14 6.23
CA PRO A 212 -8.68 -30.93 5.13
C PRO A 212 -10.15 -30.61 4.80
N GLN A 213 -10.96 -30.16 5.78
CA GLN A 213 -12.34 -29.71 5.55
C GLN A 213 -12.40 -28.34 4.87
N MET A 214 -11.51 -27.41 5.24
CA MET A 214 -11.40 -26.10 4.59
C MET A 214 -10.94 -26.22 3.13
N MET A 215 -10.07 -27.19 2.80
CA MET A 215 -9.65 -27.49 1.41
C MET A 215 -10.82 -27.91 0.49
N LYS A 216 -11.83 -28.59 1.05
CA LYS A 216 -13.07 -28.96 0.31
C LYS A 216 -14.04 -27.79 0.13
N GLU A 217 -13.89 -26.72 0.92
CA GLU A 217 -14.69 -25.50 0.81
C GLU A 217 -14.01 -24.44 -0.06
N THR A 218 -12.68 -24.32 -0.04
CA THR A 218 -11.94 -23.44 -0.97
C THR A 218 -12.04 -23.88 -2.43
N SER A 219 -12.18 -25.18 -2.69
CA SER A 219 -12.51 -25.72 -4.02
C SER A 219 -13.96 -25.44 -4.46
N LYS A 220 -14.82 -24.92 -3.56
CA LYS A 220 -16.17 -24.42 -3.84
C LYS A 220 -16.26 -22.89 -3.87
N ILE A 221 -15.18 -22.17 -3.55
CA ILE A 221 -15.09 -20.76 -3.90
C ILE A 221 -14.99 -20.73 -5.43
N PRO A 222 -15.90 -20.06 -6.14
CA PRO A 222 -15.77 -19.94 -7.57
C PRO A 222 -14.44 -19.19 -7.84
N SER A 223 -13.43 -19.92 -8.29
CA SER A 223 -12.19 -19.36 -8.85
C SER A 223 -12.43 -18.65 -10.18
N GLN A 224 -13.69 -18.63 -10.65
CA GLN A 224 -14.11 -17.85 -11.80
C GLN A 224 -14.79 -16.56 -11.33
N PRO A 225 -14.35 -15.37 -11.80
CA PRO A 225 -15.18 -14.18 -11.67
C PRO A 225 -16.55 -14.46 -12.30
N ALA A 226 -17.64 -13.96 -11.69
CA ALA A 226 -19.00 -14.09 -12.22
C ALA A 226 -19.15 -13.55 -13.66
N TYR A 227 -18.16 -12.79 -14.13
CA TYR A 227 -18.01 -12.32 -15.49
C TYR A 227 -16.59 -12.60 -16.00
N THR A 228 -16.48 -13.41 -17.05
CA THR A 228 -15.28 -13.54 -17.87
C THR A 228 -15.39 -12.60 -19.08
N PRO A 229 -14.41 -11.71 -19.30
CA PRO A 229 -14.42 -10.80 -20.44
C PRO A 229 -14.50 -11.57 -21.76
N LYS A 230 -15.50 -11.26 -22.59
CA LYS A 230 -15.62 -11.82 -23.94
C LYS A 230 -14.94 -10.89 -24.93
N VAL A 231 -13.81 -11.36 -25.49
CA VAL A 231 -13.09 -10.79 -26.65
C VAL A 231 -12.70 -9.31 -26.52
N ILE A 232 -11.42 -9.04 -26.29
CA ILE A 232 -10.85 -7.69 -26.38
C ILE A 232 -10.82 -7.27 -27.84
N VAL A 233 -11.73 -6.40 -28.27
CA VAL A 233 -11.68 -5.81 -29.61
C VAL A 233 -10.89 -4.50 -29.55
N GLN A 234 -9.61 -4.54 -29.89
CA GLN A 234 -8.83 -3.30 -30.08
C GLN A 234 -9.39 -2.56 -31.29
N ARG A 235 -9.82 -1.30 -31.11
CA ARG A 235 -10.35 -0.46 -32.20
C ARG A 235 -9.77 0.95 -32.15
N PRO A 236 -9.67 1.62 -33.31
CA PRO A 236 -9.20 3.00 -33.38
C PRO A 236 -10.08 3.92 -32.54
N ARG A 237 -9.43 4.86 -31.84
CA ARG A 237 -10.11 5.93 -31.09
C ARG A 237 -10.78 6.87 -32.08
N LEU A 238 -12.09 7.08 -31.93
CA LEU A 238 -12.86 8.02 -32.73
C LEU A 238 -13.04 9.36 -31.98
N PRO A 239 -13.33 10.46 -32.71
CA PRO A 239 -13.78 11.71 -32.12
C PRO A 239 -14.93 11.49 -31.13
N ILE A 240 -14.85 12.14 -29.96
CA ILE A 240 -15.85 12.03 -28.90
C ILE A 240 -16.84 13.19 -29.00
N VAL A 241 -18.13 12.86 -29.11
CA VAL A 241 -19.24 13.79 -28.95
C VAL A 241 -19.56 13.92 -27.45
N PRO A 242 -19.51 15.13 -26.86
CA PRO A 242 -19.62 15.30 -25.41
C PRO A 242 -21.03 15.00 -24.88
N GLY A 243 -21.07 14.49 -23.66
CA GLY A 243 -22.30 14.24 -22.90
C GLY A 243 -22.76 15.45 -22.11
N VAL A 244 -23.89 15.29 -21.39
CA VAL A 244 -24.38 16.33 -20.47
C VAL A 244 -23.82 16.07 -19.07
N PRO A 245 -22.93 16.93 -18.55
CA PRO A 245 -22.37 16.71 -17.23
C PRO A 245 -23.44 16.86 -16.15
N PRO A 246 -23.31 16.15 -15.02
CA PRO A 246 -24.12 16.43 -13.84
C PRO A 246 -23.88 17.86 -13.36
N LEU A 247 -24.82 18.38 -12.56
CA LEU A 247 -24.62 19.63 -11.82
C LEU A 247 -23.34 19.48 -10.99
N LYS A 248 -22.36 20.33 -11.28
CA LYS A 248 -21.14 20.42 -10.48
C LYS A 248 -21.42 21.27 -9.26
N PRO A 249 -20.92 20.91 -8.07
CA PRO A 249 -20.92 21.82 -6.94
C PRO A 249 -20.25 23.14 -7.34
N ASN A 250 -20.64 24.23 -6.68
CA ASN A 250 -19.97 25.50 -6.83
C ASN A 250 -18.54 25.38 -6.28
N PHE A 251 -17.59 25.04 -7.15
CA PHE A 251 -16.18 25.09 -6.83
C PHE A 251 -15.79 26.57 -6.77
N ALA A 252 -15.83 27.17 -5.58
CA ALA A 252 -15.01 28.36 -5.34
C ALA A 252 -13.59 28.05 -5.83
N VAL A 253 -12.95 29.00 -6.53
CA VAL A 253 -11.69 28.87 -7.27
C VAL A 253 -10.77 27.81 -6.66
N LEU A 254 -10.81 26.59 -7.22
CA LEU A 254 -9.86 25.54 -6.87
C LEU A 254 -8.62 25.75 -7.72
N HIS A 255 -7.44 25.66 -7.13
CA HIS A 255 -6.21 25.60 -7.89
C HIS A 255 -6.22 24.34 -8.75
N GLU A 256 -6.31 24.51 -10.07
CA GLU A 256 -6.16 23.41 -11.01
C GLU A 256 -4.74 22.85 -10.93
N PHE A 257 -4.62 21.53 -11.08
CA PHE A 257 -3.34 20.84 -11.19
C PHE A 257 -3.17 20.29 -12.60
N SER A 258 -1.91 20.09 -12.99
CA SER A 258 -1.53 19.61 -14.31
C SER A 258 -2.31 18.37 -14.76
N PRO A 259 -2.46 18.15 -16.07
CA PRO A 259 -3.14 16.97 -16.59
C PRO A 259 -2.35 15.67 -16.35
N TYR A 260 -1.05 15.77 -16.06
CA TYR A 260 -0.10 14.66 -15.90
C TYR A 260 -0.26 13.63 -17.02
N HIS A 261 0.02 14.04 -18.26
CA HIS A 261 -0.05 13.16 -19.41
C HIS A 261 1.03 12.08 -19.31
N ILE A 262 0.65 10.83 -19.60
CA ILE A 262 1.59 9.72 -19.65
C ILE A 262 2.58 9.98 -20.81
N PRO A 263 3.90 9.89 -20.56
CA PRO A 263 4.90 9.96 -21.63
C PRO A 263 4.70 8.84 -22.66
N GLN A 264 4.73 9.16 -23.97
CA GLN A 264 4.54 8.16 -25.05
C GLN A 264 5.57 7.02 -25.00
N SER A 265 6.82 7.33 -24.63
CA SER A 265 7.86 6.31 -24.45
C SER A 265 7.50 5.28 -23.37
N LEU A 266 6.77 5.69 -22.33
CA LEU A 266 6.40 4.81 -21.23
C LEU A 266 5.34 3.78 -21.66
N TYR A 267 4.44 4.13 -22.59
CA TYR A 267 3.52 3.16 -23.19
C TYR A 267 4.29 2.04 -23.90
N ALA A 268 5.25 2.41 -24.75
CA ALA A 268 6.08 1.44 -25.46
C ALA A 268 6.86 0.55 -24.49
N ASP A 269 7.44 1.13 -23.43
CA ASP A 269 8.19 0.39 -22.40
C ASP A 269 7.30 -0.62 -21.65
N VAL A 270 6.07 -0.25 -21.28
CA VAL A 270 5.11 -1.16 -20.62
C VAL A 270 4.59 -2.23 -21.59
N GLU A 271 4.37 -1.89 -22.86
CA GLU A 271 3.94 -2.86 -23.89
C GLU A 271 5.02 -3.88 -24.23
N SER A 272 6.28 -3.47 -24.24
CA SER A 272 7.42 -4.37 -24.44
C SER A 272 7.82 -5.15 -23.20
N ASN A 273 7.05 -5.05 -22.10
CA ASN A 273 7.34 -5.66 -20.80
C ASN A 273 8.78 -5.37 -20.31
N LYS A 274 9.22 -4.11 -20.49
CA LYS A 274 10.59 -3.68 -20.21
C LYS A 274 10.90 -3.62 -18.71
N PHE A 275 9.88 -3.41 -17.89
CA PHE A 275 10.01 -3.34 -16.44
C PHE A 275 9.94 -4.76 -15.88
N ASP A 276 11.04 -5.23 -15.31
CA ASP A 276 11.08 -6.41 -14.45
C ASP A 276 11.38 -5.99 -13.01
N ASP A 277 11.35 -6.96 -12.09
CA ASP A 277 11.65 -6.73 -10.66
C ASP A 277 13.10 -6.26 -10.41
N GLU A 278 13.95 -6.16 -11.45
CA GLU A 278 15.37 -5.83 -11.40
C GLU A 278 15.72 -4.47 -12.06
N ASP A 279 14.72 -3.67 -12.47
CA ASP A 279 14.98 -2.37 -13.09
C ASP A 279 15.50 -1.33 -12.07
N ASP A 280 16.83 -1.13 -12.07
CA ASP A 280 17.52 -0.12 -11.25
C ASP A 280 16.97 1.31 -11.43
N SER A 281 16.30 1.61 -12.56
CA SER A 281 15.66 2.91 -12.79
C SER A 281 14.44 3.16 -11.90
N LEU A 282 13.96 2.12 -11.20
CA LEU A 282 12.87 2.18 -10.22
C LEU A 282 13.38 2.14 -8.77
N LEU A 283 14.68 2.23 -8.53
CA LEU A 283 15.23 2.33 -7.17
C LEU A 283 14.78 3.63 -6.48
N ILE A 284 14.26 3.46 -5.26
CA ILE A 284 13.72 4.55 -4.45
C ILE A 284 14.79 5.03 -3.47
N SER A 285 15.12 6.31 -3.57
CA SER A 285 15.99 7.06 -2.66
C SER A 285 15.32 8.40 -2.32
N LEU A 286 15.87 9.15 -1.37
CA LEU A 286 15.34 10.48 -1.06
C LEU A 286 15.32 11.40 -2.30
N GLU A 287 16.32 11.30 -3.17
CA GLU A 287 16.43 12.12 -4.39
C GLU A 287 15.50 11.64 -5.50
N THR A 288 15.34 10.33 -5.65
CA THR A 288 14.56 9.72 -6.74
C THR A 288 13.09 9.46 -6.39
N HIS A 289 12.71 9.57 -5.11
CA HIS A 289 11.37 9.23 -4.59
C HIS A 289 10.22 9.79 -5.44
N SER A 290 10.17 11.11 -5.61
CA SER A 290 9.09 11.79 -6.32
C SER A 290 9.02 11.37 -7.79
N SER A 291 10.17 11.25 -8.47
CA SER A 291 10.21 10.86 -9.89
C SER A 291 9.84 9.39 -10.08
N THR A 292 10.34 8.51 -9.21
CA THR A 292 10.10 7.07 -9.27
C THR A 292 8.63 6.76 -9.00
N PHE A 293 8.05 7.27 -7.91
CA PHE A 293 6.62 7.05 -7.64
C PHE A 293 5.72 7.70 -8.70
N SER A 294 6.10 8.87 -9.25
CA SER A 294 5.35 9.43 -10.38
C SER A 294 5.40 8.51 -11.62
N LYS A 295 6.54 7.87 -11.90
CA LYS A 295 6.64 6.86 -12.98
C LYS A 295 5.78 5.64 -12.69
N LEU A 296 5.82 5.11 -11.46
CA LEU A 296 5.00 3.96 -11.04
C LEU A 296 3.49 4.26 -11.13
N VAL A 297 3.04 5.46 -10.75
CA VAL A 297 1.64 5.87 -10.89
C VAL A 297 1.22 5.92 -12.38
N HIS A 298 2.11 6.32 -13.28
CA HIS A 298 1.81 6.24 -14.73
C HIS A 298 1.77 4.80 -15.24
N ILE A 299 2.64 3.91 -14.75
CA ILE A 299 2.62 2.49 -15.11
C ILE A 299 1.29 1.85 -14.66
N GLU A 300 0.88 2.12 -13.42
CA GLU A 300 -0.42 1.70 -12.89
C GLU A 300 -1.57 2.26 -13.75
N GLU A 301 -1.49 3.53 -14.17
CA GLU A 301 -2.49 4.11 -15.06
C GLU A 301 -2.63 3.36 -16.39
N ILE A 302 -1.50 2.98 -17.01
CA ILE A 302 -1.47 2.19 -18.25
C ILE A 302 -2.11 0.81 -18.01
N GLN A 303 -1.80 0.16 -16.89
CA GLN A 303 -2.39 -1.14 -16.55
C GLN A 303 -3.90 -1.02 -16.32
N MET A 304 -4.36 -0.01 -15.57
CA MET A 304 -5.78 0.29 -15.39
C MET A 304 -6.50 0.59 -16.73
N GLU A 305 -5.82 1.21 -17.70
CA GLU A 305 -6.34 1.42 -19.06
C GLU A 305 -6.58 0.12 -19.82
N LYS A 306 -5.75 -0.91 -19.59
CA LYS A 306 -5.92 -2.26 -20.15
C LYS A 306 -7.02 -3.01 -19.40
N ASP A 307 -6.97 -3.03 -18.07
CA ASP A 307 -7.88 -3.80 -17.22
C ASP A 307 -9.33 -3.37 -17.39
N ILE A 308 -9.59 -2.06 -17.56
CA ILE A 308 -10.96 -1.59 -17.75
C ILE A 308 -11.57 -2.05 -19.08
N ARG A 309 -10.75 -2.38 -20.09
CA ARG A 309 -11.22 -2.87 -21.40
C ARG A 309 -11.89 -4.24 -21.28
N ASN A 310 -11.54 -5.02 -20.25
CA ASN A 310 -12.19 -6.30 -19.98
C ASN A 310 -13.70 -6.14 -19.73
N TYR A 311 -14.15 -4.97 -19.30
CA TYR A 311 -15.56 -4.70 -19.07
C TYR A 311 -16.28 -4.12 -20.28
N ASP A 312 -15.60 -3.82 -21.39
CA ASP A 312 -16.25 -3.30 -22.59
C ASP A 312 -17.30 -4.29 -23.11
N MET A 313 -18.41 -3.77 -23.63
CA MET A 313 -19.57 -4.58 -24.02
C MET A 313 -19.92 -4.34 -25.49
N VAL A 314 -20.36 -5.38 -26.18
CA VAL A 314 -20.75 -5.32 -27.60
C VAL A 314 -22.17 -5.84 -27.76
N GLY A 315 -22.93 -5.19 -28.63
CA GLY A 315 -24.27 -5.63 -29.00
C GLY A 315 -25.32 -5.35 -27.91
N VAL A 316 -25.10 -4.33 -27.09
CA VAL A 316 -25.93 -4.00 -25.92
C VAL A 316 -27.11 -3.12 -26.34
N GLU A 317 -28.28 -3.36 -25.75
CA GLU A 317 -29.45 -2.50 -25.92
C GLU A 317 -29.52 -1.49 -24.79
N LEU A 318 -29.81 -0.24 -25.14
CA LEU A 318 -30.01 0.86 -24.20
C LEU A 318 -31.51 1.09 -23.97
N GLN A 319 -31.90 1.46 -22.75
CA GLN A 319 -33.31 1.65 -22.41
C GLN A 319 -33.61 3.11 -22.06
N LEU A 320 -34.76 3.63 -22.48
CA LEU A 320 -35.16 5.01 -22.18
C LEU A 320 -35.97 5.06 -20.87
N VAL A 321 -35.57 5.91 -19.90
CA VAL A 321 -36.24 5.99 -18.57
C VAL A 321 -37.68 6.54 -18.66
N ARG A 322 -37.95 7.46 -19.59
CA ARG A 322 -39.28 8.07 -19.81
C ARG A 322 -39.47 8.35 -21.30
N ARG A 323 -40.69 8.14 -21.82
CA ARG A 323 -41.04 8.47 -23.22
C ARG A 323 -40.84 9.98 -23.46
N GLY A 324 -39.82 10.31 -24.26
CA GLY A 324 -39.44 11.65 -24.69
C GLY A 324 -38.10 11.61 -25.45
N GLU A 325 -37.94 12.45 -26.48
CA GLU A 325 -36.83 12.34 -27.46
C GLU A 325 -35.42 12.60 -26.88
N SER A 326 -35.27 13.08 -25.65
CA SER A 326 -33.95 13.36 -25.03
C SER A 326 -33.92 13.00 -23.53
N GLY A 327 -34.56 11.88 -23.18
CA GLY A 327 -34.62 11.38 -21.81
C GLY A 327 -33.33 10.70 -21.33
N PRO A 328 -33.16 10.49 -20.00
CA PRO A 328 -32.07 9.68 -19.47
C PRO A 328 -32.13 8.24 -20.02
N ILE A 329 -30.97 7.63 -20.20
CA ILE A 329 -30.79 6.29 -20.75
C ILE A 329 -30.30 5.35 -19.65
N ILE A 330 -30.88 4.16 -19.55
CA ILE A 330 -30.40 3.08 -18.68
C ILE A 330 -29.50 2.16 -19.50
N LEU A 331 -28.34 1.85 -18.93
CA LEU A 331 -27.44 0.80 -19.36
C LEU A 331 -27.32 -0.22 -18.22
N LYS A 332 -27.57 -1.50 -18.52
CA LYS A 332 -27.26 -2.61 -17.63
C LYS A 332 -25.78 -2.95 -17.72
N VAL A 333 -25.11 -3.03 -16.58
CA VAL A 333 -23.67 -3.31 -16.47
C VAL A 333 -23.49 -4.51 -15.53
N PRO A 334 -23.22 -5.71 -16.06
CA PRO A 334 -22.91 -6.88 -15.25
C PRO A 334 -21.71 -6.63 -14.32
N GLY A 335 -21.77 -7.12 -13.08
CA GLY A 335 -20.69 -6.96 -12.08
C GLY A 335 -20.64 -5.58 -11.39
N LEU A 336 -21.50 -4.63 -11.78
CA LEU A 336 -21.53 -3.29 -11.18
C LEU A 336 -21.82 -3.30 -9.67
N ALA A 337 -22.66 -4.22 -9.20
CA ALA A 337 -22.95 -4.39 -7.78
C ALA A 337 -21.69 -4.73 -6.96
N GLU A 338 -20.72 -5.41 -7.57
CA GLU A 338 -19.42 -5.76 -7.00
C GLU A 338 -18.37 -4.66 -7.22
N LYS A 339 -18.78 -3.50 -7.76
CA LYS A 339 -17.91 -2.38 -8.19
C LYS A 339 -16.92 -2.76 -9.29
N ARG A 340 -17.32 -3.68 -10.19
CA ARG A 340 -16.52 -4.17 -11.32
C ARG A 340 -17.33 -4.06 -12.63
N PRO A 341 -17.11 -3.04 -13.47
CA PRO A 341 -16.12 -1.96 -13.34
C PRO A 341 -16.51 -0.92 -12.27
N ASN A 342 -15.52 -0.21 -11.73
CA ASN A 342 -15.74 0.84 -10.74
C ASN A 342 -16.33 2.10 -11.39
N ILE A 343 -17.67 2.16 -11.44
CA ILE A 343 -18.44 3.26 -11.99
C ILE A 343 -19.13 4.03 -10.85
N SER A 344 -19.02 5.35 -10.88
CA SER A 344 -19.64 6.25 -9.90
C SER A 344 -20.30 7.44 -10.60
N TYR A 345 -20.99 8.26 -9.82
CA TYR A 345 -21.59 9.50 -10.32
C TYR A 345 -20.55 10.38 -11.04
N GLY A 346 -20.89 10.84 -12.25
CA GLY A 346 -20.01 11.61 -13.12
C GLY A 346 -18.91 10.78 -13.82
N SER A 347 -18.91 9.45 -13.71
CA SER A 347 -18.10 8.59 -14.58
C SER A 347 -18.57 8.70 -16.03
N LYS A 348 -17.65 8.42 -16.95
CA LYS A 348 -17.85 8.53 -18.40
C LYS A 348 -17.90 7.14 -19.02
N VAL A 349 -18.92 6.91 -19.83
CA VAL A 349 -19.10 5.73 -20.66
C VAL A 349 -19.15 6.20 -22.11
N TYR A 350 -18.47 5.52 -23.02
CA TYR A 350 -18.49 5.87 -24.44
C TYR A 350 -19.32 4.85 -25.19
N VAL A 351 -20.21 5.34 -26.06
CA VAL A 351 -21.11 4.51 -26.85
C VAL A 351 -20.85 4.72 -28.32
N ARG A 352 -20.70 3.63 -29.08
CA ARG A 352 -20.67 3.67 -30.54
C ARG A 352 -21.96 3.08 -31.09
N LEU A 353 -22.61 3.84 -31.97
CA LEU A 353 -23.84 3.43 -32.65
C LEU A 353 -23.51 2.50 -33.83
N PRO A 354 -24.37 1.53 -34.17
CA PRO A 354 -24.15 0.58 -35.26
C PRO A 354 -24.44 1.20 -36.65
N ILE A 355 -23.88 2.38 -36.92
CA ILE A 355 -24.10 3.13 -38.16
C ILE A 355 -22.76 3.27 -38.88
N ALA A 356 -22.60 2.59 -40.02
CA ALA A 356 -21.32 2.45 -40.71
C ALA A 356 -20.63 3.79 -41.07
N ASN A 357 -21.41 4.82 -41.40
CA ASN A 357 -20.89 6.14 -41.81
C ASN A 357 -20.62 7.07 -40.61
N LEU A 358 -20.91 6.63 -39.39
CA LEU A 358 -20.79 7.47 -38.21
C LEU A 358 -19.49 7.12 -37.46
N LEU A 359 -18.45 7.88 -37.77
CA LEU A 359 -17.10 7.70 -37.21
C LEU A 359 -16.90 8.48 -35.91
N GLU A 360 -17.84 8.35 -34.96
CA GLU A 360 -17.82 9.07 -33.69
C GLU A 360 -18.17 8.15 -32.51
N GLU A 361 -17.73 8.52 -31.31
CA GLU A 361 -18.17 7.93 -30.04
C GLU A 361 -18.96 8.97 -29.23
N TYR A 362 -20.05 8.55 -28.60
CA TYR A 362 -20.88 9.42 -27.78
C TYR A 362 -20.56 9.24 -26.31
N GLU A 363 -20.22 10.32 -25.63
CA GLU A 363 -19.98 10.32 -24.20
C GLU A 363 -21.32 10.33 -23.44
N GLY A 364 -21.61 9.22 -22.78
CA GLY A 364 -22.65 9.10 -21.76
C GLY A 364 -22.05 9.38 -20.39
N ILE A 365 -22.61 10.37 -19.68
CA ILE A 365 -22.17 10.68 -18.33
C ILE A 365 -23.14 10.06 -17.33
N VAL A 366 -22.61 9.41 -16.30
CA VAL A 366 -23.40 8.74 -15.26
C VAL A 366 -24.02 9.79 -14.33
N HIS A 367 -25.34 9.85 -14.30
CA HIS A 367 -26.13 10.70 -13.38
C HIS A 367 -26.68 9.89 -12.21
N ARG A 368 -26.75 8.56 -12.31
CA ARG A 368 -27.15 7.68 -11.20
C ARG A 368 -26.62 6.27 -11.39
N VAL A 369 -26.38 5.57 -10.28
CA VAL A 369 -25.96 4.18 -10.23
C VAL A 369 -26.96 3.42 -9.36
N ASP A 370 -27.63 2.43 -9.94
CA ASP A 370 -28.73 1.67 -9.34
C ASP A 370 -28.44 0.16 -9.43
N LYS A 371 -27.79 -0.44 -8.42
CA LYS A 371 -27.39 -1.87 -8.40
C LYS A 371 -26.55 -2.31 -9.61
N GLU A 372 -27.20 -2.84 -10.65
CA GLU A 372 -26.62 -3.32 -11.90
C GLU A 372 -26.90 -2.40 -13.08
N GLU A 373 -27.53 -1.25 -12.84
CA GLU A 373 -27.92 -0.28 -13.86
C GLU A 373 -27.23 1.05 -13.63
N VAL A 374 -26.86 1.73 -14.71
CA VAL A 374 -26.41 3.12 -14.69
C VAL A 374 -27.33 3.98 -15.53
N VAL A 375 -27.70 5.14 -14.98
CA VAL A 375 -28.47 6.14 -15.69
C VAL A 375 -27.52 7.14 -16.31
N LEU A 376 -27.48 7.14 -17.63
CA LEU A 376 -26.63 7.95 -18.49
C LEU A 376 -27.40 9.13 -19.07
N ARG A 377 -26.69 10.23 -19.30
CA ARG A 377 -27.14 11.32 -20.17
C ARG A 377 -26.12 11.62 -21.24
N PHE A 378 -26.62 11.71 -22.47
CA PHE A 378 -25.84 12.01 -23.66
C PHE A 378 -26.14 13.44 -24.14
N GLY A 379 -25.29 13.97 -25.01
CA GLY A 379 -25.57 15.22 -25.72
C GLY A 379 -26.70 15.06 -26.76
N PRO A 380 -27.34 16.15 -27.21
CA PRO A 380 -28.48 16.10 -28.14
C PRO A 380 -28.19 15.32 -29.43
N ARG A 381 -26.95 15.40 -29.95
CA ARG A 381 -26.52 14.70 -31.17
C ARG A 381 -26.62 13.17 -31.06
N PHE A 382 -26.51 12.59 -29.86
CA PHE A 382 -26.72 11.15 -29.68
C PHE A 382 -28.16 10.75 -30.03
N TYR A 383 -29.13 11.51 -29.53
CA TYR A 383 -30.55 11.23 -29.70
C TYR A 383 -31.06 11.46 -31.14
N GLN A 384 -30.28 12.16 -31.97
CA GLN A 384 -30.59 12.32 -33.40
C GLN A 384 -30.43 11.02 -34.20
N TYR A 385 -29.55 10.12 -33.75
CA TYR A 385 -29.18 8.91 -34.48
C TYR A 385 -29.54 7.63 -33.74
N TRP A 386 -29.64 7.68 -32.41
CA TRP A 386 -29.96 6.50 -31.60
C TRP A 386 -31.45 6.17 -31.62
N VAL A 387 -31.76 4.90 -31.82
CA VAL A 387 -33.09 4.30 -31.63
C VAL A 387 -33.00 3.12 -30.65
N PRO A 388 -34.09 2.79 -29.91
CA PRO A 388 -34.06 1.74 -28.89
C PRO A 388 -33.65 0.34 -29.38
N THR A 389 -33.84 0.04 -30.67
CA THR A 389 -33.44 -1.23 -31.28
C THR A 389 -31.96 -1.29 -31.67
N ASN A 390 -31.21 -0.19 -31.54
CA ASN A 390 -29.78 -0.21 -31.81
C ASN A 390 -29.04 -1.05 -30.78
N LYS A 391 -28.29 -2.02 -31.30
CA LYS A 391 -27.30 -2.76 -30.54
C LYS A 391 -25.97 -2.01 -30.60
N VAL A 392 -25.57 -1.41 -29.49
CA VAL A 392 -24.42 -0.51 -29.42
C VAL A 392 -23.18 -1.20 -28.87
N GLU A 393 -22.01 -0.62 -29.14
CA GLU A 393 -20.77 -0.94 -28.44
C GLU A 393 -20.58 0.04 -27.28
N VAL A 394 -20.22 -0.47 -26.12
CA VAL A 394 -20.05 0.30 -24.88
C VAL A 394 -18.62 0.15 -24.40
N ARG A 395 -17.98 1.28 -24.14
CA ARG A 395 -16.59 1.38 -23.73
C ARG A 395 -16.47 2.14 -22.41
N PHE A 396 -15.86 1.54 -21.40
CA PHE A 396 -15.72 2.15 -20.08
C PHE A 396 -14.44 2.99 -19.95
N LYS A 397 -14.47 4.00 -19.07
CA LYS A 397 -13.30 4.81 -18.71
C LYS A 397 -13.27 5.09 -17.22
N PHE A 398 -12.13 4.82 -16.59
CA PHE A 398 -11.93 5.07 -15.17
C PHE A 398 -11.63 6.55 -14.94
N SER A 399 -11.80 6.98 -13.68
CA SER A 399 -11.49 8.34 -13.26
C SER A 399 -9.99 8.48 -13.01
N ARG A 400 -9.31 9.34 -13.78
CA ARG A 400 -7.89 9.70 -13.55
C ARG A 400 -7.65 10.61 -12.34
N ILE A 401 -8.70 11.09 -11.67
CA ILE A 401 -8.57 12.07 -10.57
C ILE A 401 -7.70 11.57 -9.41
N PRO A 402 -7.86 10.33 -8.89
CA PRO A 402 -6.98 9.82 -7.84
C PRO A 402 -5.51 9.81 -8.25
N LEU A 403 -5.19 9.25 -9.42
CA LEU A 403 -3.83 9.17 -9.95
C LEU A 403 -3.21 10.55 -10.18
N ARG A 404 -3.97 11.50 -10.76
CA ARG A 404 -3.51 12.88 -10.91
C ARG A 404 -3.25 13.58 -9.56
N ARG A 405 -4.00 13.24 -8.52
CA ARG A 405 -3.73 13.74 -7.16
C ARG A 405 -2.47 13.10 -6.57
N MET A 406 -2.21 11.83 -6.84
CA MET A 406 -0.95 11.16 -6.46
C MET A 406 0.25 11.84 -7.15
N HIS A 407 0.19 12.12 -8.46
CA HIS A 407 1.23 12.89 -9.14
C HIS A 407 1.42 14.28 -8.54
N ARG A 408 0.31 14.98 -8.24
CA ARG A 408 0.37 16.28 -7.57
C ARG A 408 1.00 16.17 -6.19
N ALA A 409 0.73 15.10 -5.45
CA ALA A 409 1.35 14.86 -4.15
C ALA A 409 2.87 14.71 -4.29
N MET A 410 3.35 13.92 -5.27
CA MET A 410 4.78 13.78 -5.55
C MET A 410 5.43 15.13 -5.87
N GLU A 411 4.81 15.91 -6.75
CA GLU A 411 5.27 17.27 -7.08
C GLU A 411 5.31 18.17 -5.83
N LEU A 412 4.29 18.11 -4.97
CA LEU A 412 4.22 18.89 -3.74
C LEU A 412 5.20 18.43 -2.66
N CYS A 413 5.62 17.16 -2.63
CA CYS A 413 6.68 16.71 -1.73
C CYS A 413 7.96 17.51 -1.96
N VAL A 414 8.28 17.79 -3.23
CA VAL A 414 9.44 18.61 -3.63
C VAL A 414 9.15 20.10 -3.46
N LEU A 415 8.10 20.62 -4.11
CA LEU A 415 7.82 22.07 -4.16
C LEU A 415 7.49 22.65 -2.78
N ALA A 416 6.72 21.92 -1.98
CA ALA A 416 6.34 22.36 -0.64
C ALA A 416 7.31 21.90 0.44
N GLN A 417 8.41 21.23 0.08
CA GLN A 417 9.44 20.73 0.99
C GLN A 417 8.82 19.94 2.15
N LEU A 418 8.20 18.79 1.80
CA LEU A 418 7.78 17.83 2.81
C LEU A 418 9.02 17.36 3.58
N PRO A 419 8.99 17.27 4.92
CA PRO A 419 10.16 16.84 5.68
C PRO A 419 10.64 15.45 5.22
N PRO A 420 11.93 15.29 4.85
CA PRO A 420 12.49 13.99 4.47
C PRO A 420 12.27 12.91 5.53
N THR A 421 12.27 13.30 6.81
CA THR A 421 12.05 12.41 7.96
C THR A 421 10.66 11.77 8.01
N PHE A 422 9.69 12.26 7.22
CA PHE A 422 8.37 11.63 7.10
C PHE A 422 8.38 10.41 6.18
N ILE A 423 9.30 10.36 5.22
CA ILE A 423 9.38 9.28 4.22
C ILE A 423 10.61 8.40 4.50
N PHE A 424 11.76 9.03 4.77
CA PHE A 424 13.04 8.39 5.04
C PHE A 424 13.56 8.80 6.42
N PRO A 425 13.01 8.23 7.52
CA PRO A 425 13.52 8.50 8.86
C PRO A 425 14.92 7.88 9.04
N THR A 426 15.95 8.72 9.17
CA THR A 426 17.36 8.28 9.37
C THR A 426 17.82 8.34 10.82
N GLU A 427 17.09 9.05 11.68
CA GLU A 427 17.45 9.27 13.09
C GLU A 427 16.29 8.92 14.01
N ALA A 428 16.61 8.30 15.15
CA ALA A 428 15.64 8.05 16.20
C ALA A 428 15.14 9.39 16.78
N PRO A 429 13.85 9.50 17.12
CA PRO A 429 13.31 10.75 17.64
C PRO A 429 13.96 11.14 18.96
N ILE A 430 14.46 12.38 19.04
CA ILE A 430 14.91 12.96 20.31
C ILE A 430 13.68 13.19 21.16
N ARG A 431 13.52 12.40 22.23
CA ARG A 431 12.44 12.58 23.22
C ARG A 431 12.53 13.97 23.83
N ARG A 432 11.66 14.88 23.39
CA ARG A 432 11.46 16.18 24.03
C ARG A 432 10.02 16.24 24.53
N GLY A 433 9.79 15.75 25.74
CA GLY A 433 8.48 15.82 26.37
C GLY A 433 8.62 15.91 27.88
N ALA A 434 8.06 16.98 28.46
CA ALA A 434 7.74 17.02 29.88
C ALA A 434 6.64 15.97 30.16
N LEU A 435 6.70 15.30 31.31
CA LEU A 435 5.66 14.37 31.74
C LEU A 435 4.33 15.12 31.88
N MET A 436 3.45 15.00 30.89
CA MET A 436 2.08 15.52 30.99
C MET A 436 1.20 14.52 31.71
N MET A 437 0.50 14.97 32.75
CA MET A 437 -0.60 14.20 33.36
C MET A 437 -1.79 14.20 32.41
N LEU A 438 -2.05 13.05 31.80
CA LEU A 438 -3.22 12.86 30.93
C LEU A 438 -4.44 12.63 31.80
N ASN A 439 -5.53 13.35 31.52
CA ASN A 439 -6.82 13.08 32.16
C ASN A 439 -7.53 11.94 31.43
N LEU A 440 -7.05 10.72 31.66
CA LEU A 440 -7.58 9.49 31.08
C LEU A 440 -8.84 8.98 31.81
N ALA A 441 -9.46 9.79 32.69
CA ALA A 441 -10.68 9.40 33.41
C ALA A 441 -11.84 9.01 32.47
N ASN A 442 -11.76 9.42 31.20
CA ASN A 442 -12.71 9.09 30.15
C ASN A 442 -12.23 7.99 29.17
N ALA A 443 -10.96 7.56 29.24
CA ALA A 443 -10.39 6.50 28.41
C ALA A 443 -10.83 5.11 28.92
N ARG A 444 -12.14 4.86 28.94
CA ARG A 444 -12.69 3.61 29.47
C ARG A 444 -12.37 2.47 28.49
N ASN A 445 -11.79 1.39 29.03
CA ASN A 445 -11.55 0.12 28.33
C ASN A 445 -10.36 0.08 27.35
N LEU A 446 -9.27 0.84 27.56
CA LEU A 446 -8.00 0.59 26.87
C LEU A 446 -7.12 -0.36 27.68
N ASN A 447 -6.39 -1.24 27.00
CA ASN A 447 -5.33 -2.03 27.62
C ASN A 447 -4.03 -1.20 27.75
N GLU A 448 -3.02 -1.76 28.42
CA GLU A 448 -1.76 -1.05 28.71
C GLU A 448 -1.03 -0.59 27.44
N GLU A 449 -0.99 -1.42 26.40
CA GLU A 449 -0.31 -1.11 25.13
C GLU A 449 -1.03 0.00 24.34
N GLN A 450 -2.36 -0.07 24.28
CA GLN A 450 -3.17 0.97 23.67
C GLN A 450 -3.01 2.29 24.43
N LEU A 451 -2.98 2.24 25.77
CA LEU A 451 -2.78 3.41 26.60
C LEU A 451 -1.38 4.00 26.42
N LEU A 452 -0.35 3.17 26.28
CA LEU A 452 1.01 3.60 25.97
C LEU A 452 1.09 4.30 24.61
N ALA A 453 0.43 3.74 23.59
CA ALA A 453 0.35 4.38 22.27
C ALA A 453 -0.32 5.77 22.35
N VAL A 454 -1.46 5.89 23.04
CA VAL A 454 -2.13 7.18 23.27
C VAL A 454 -1.21 8.16 24.00
N LYS A 455 -0.54 7.71 25.06
CA LYS A 455 0.44 8.53 25.82
C LYS A 455 1.52 9.09 24.91
N ASN A 456 2.15 8.23 24.11
CA ASN A 456 3.24 8.61 23.22
C ASN A 456 2.79 9.61 22.14
N VAL A 457 1.59 9.41 21.59
CA VAL A 457 1.01 10.36 20.62
C VAL A 457 0.77 11.71 21.28
N VAL A 458 0.08 11.78 22.41
CA VAL A 458 -0.25 13.07 23.06
C VAL A 458 1.02 13.79 23.54
N GLN A 459 2.03 13.05 24.00
CA GLN A 459 3.31 13.60 24.43
C GLN A 459 4.26 13.91 23.27
N HIS A 460 3.86 13.64 22.02
CA HIS A 460 4.66 13.88 20.82
C HIS A 460 6.06 13.23 20.88
N THR A 461 6.15 12.00 21.40
CA THR A 461 7.44 11.34 21.65
C THR A 461 8.20 10.97 20.37
N ASN A 462 7.50 10.93 19.23
CA ASN A 462 8.06 10.69 17.89
C ASN A 462 8.72 11.92 17.26
N GLY A 463 8.65 13.10 17.87
CA GLY A 463 9.27 14.31 17.32
C GLY A 463 8.93 14.52 15.84
N ARG A 464 9.97 14.49 14.97
CA ARG A 464 9.85 14.79 13.53
C ARG A 464 9.64 13.57 12.63
N VAL A 465 9.45 12.37 13.18
CA VAL A 465 9.17 11.16 12.39
C VAL A 465 7.72 10.72 12.62
N PRO A 466 7.06 10.01 11.68
CA PRO A 466 5.70 9.51 11.89
C PRO A 466 5.64 8.51 13.06
N TYR A 467 4.56 8.55 13.84
CA TYR A 467 4.27 7.53 14.85
C TYR A 467 3.41 6.42 14.23
N LEU A 468 3.87 5.17 14.32
CA LEU A 468 3.14 4.02 13.77
C LEU A 468 2.42 3.25 14.89
N ILE A 469 1.10 3.09 14.77
CA ILE A 469 0.31 2.18 15.61
C ILE A 469 0.02 0.93 14.77
N PHE A 470 0.75 -0.13 15.06
CA PHE A 470 0.61 -1.43 14.41
C PHE A 470 -0.12 -2.43 15.31
N GLY A 471 -0.90 -3.33 14.71
CA GLY A 471 -1.54 -4.43 15.43
C GLY A 471 -2.40 -5.33 14.53
N PRO A 472 -2.43 -6.66 14.76
CA PRO A 472 -3.32 -7.61 14.07
C PRO A 472 -4.82 -7.24 14.08
N PRO A 473 -5.67 -7.92 13.29
CA PRO A 473 -7.12 -7.69 13.33
C PRO A 473 -7.67 -7.85 14.76
N GLY A 474 -8.62 -7.00 15.15
CA GLY A 474 -9.26 -7.07 16.47
C GLY A 474 -8.45 -6.47 17.64
N THR A 475 -7.21 -6.01 17.44
CA THR A 475 -6.38 -5.40 18.49
C THR A 475 -6.76 -3.96 18.88
N GLY A 476 -7.80 -3.40 18.24
CA GLY A 476 -8.32 -2.09 18.57
C GLY A 476 -7.50 -0.91 18.04
N LYS A 477 -6.71 -1.07 16.95
CA LYS A 477 -5.96 0.03 16.30
C LYS A 477 -6.78 1.31 16.13
N THR A 478 -7.93 1.22 15.45
CA THR A 478 -8.86 2.34 15.24
C THR A 478 -9.33 2.95 16.55
N LYS A 479 -9.63 2.11 17.56
CA LYS A 479 -10.04 2.59 18.89
C LYS A 479 -8.93 3.40 19.56
N THR A 480 -7.69 2.92 19.49
CA THR A 480 -6.50 3.61 19.99
C THR A 480 -6.28 4.94 19.26
N LEU A 481 -6.42 4.94 17.93
CA LEU A 481 -6.31 6.16 17.11
C LEU A 481 -7.34 7.21 17.50
N ILE A 482 -8.61 6.80 17.62
CA ILE A 482 -9.71 7.67 18.04
C ILE A 482 -9.43 8.26 19.41
N GLU A 483 -9.02 7.44 20.38
CA GLU A 483 -8.69 7.94 21.72
C GLU A 483 -7.53 8.95 21.66
N ALA A 484 -6.50 8.69 20.85
CA ALA A 484 -5.39 9.63 20.68
C ALA A 484 -5.86 10.98 20.10
N ILE A 485 -6.73 10.97 19.08
CA ILE A 485 -7.36 12.18 18.52
C ILE A 485 -8.14 12.93 19.61
N MET A 486 -8.93 12.21 20.41
CA MET A 486 -9.73 12.79 21.48
C MET A 486 -8.85 13.47 22.54
N GLN A 487 -7.80 12.80 22.99
CA GLN A 487 -6.88 13.34 23.99
C GLN A 487 -6.10 14.56 23.44
N VAL A 488 -5.60 14.50 22.21
CA VAL A 488 -4.95 15.66 21.55
C VAL A 488 -5.90 16.87 21.48
N HIS A 489 -7.17 16.64 21.15
CA HIS A 489 -8.17 17.72 21.09
C HIS A 489 -8.46 18.36 22.45
N LEU A 490 -8.57 17.55 23.50
CA LEU A 490 -8.89 17.98 24.85
C LEU A 490 -7.72 18.70 25.55
N HIS A 491 -6.47 18.29 25.25
CA HIS A 491 -5.28 18.81 25.92
C HIS A 491 -4.80 20.16 25.40
N ASP A 492 -4.88 20.42 24.09
CA ASP A 492 -4.46 21.69 23.52
C ASP A 492 -5.59 22.26 22.65
N ARG A 493 -6.04 23.48 22.98
CA ARG A 493 -7.12 24.21 22.30
C ARG A 493 -6.71 24.78 20.93
N ASN A 494 -5.42 24.82 20.64
CA ASN A 494 -4.88 25.31 19.37
C ASN A 494 -4.71 24.20 18.33
N THR A 495 -4.93 22.93 18.70
CA THR A 495 -4.79 21.82 17.75
C THR A 495 -5.81 21.91 16.63
N ARG A 496 -5.28 21.69 15.43
CA ARG A 496 -6.00 21.50 14.16
C ARG A 496 -5.64 20.12 13.61
N ILE A 497 -6.65 19.31 13.39
CA ILE A 497 -6.55 17.88 13.13
C ILE A 497 -7.06 17.58 11.72
N LEU A 498 -6.25 16.90 10.91
CA LEU A 498 -6.69 16.26 9.68
C LEU A 498 -6.68 14.74 9.89
N ALA A 499 -7.86 14.15 9.97
CA ALA A 499 -8.04 12.70 10.10
C ALA A 499 -8.42 12.11 8.75
N MET A 500 -7.72 11.05 8.34
CA MET A 500 -7.83 10.47 7.01
C MET A 500 -7.99 8.96 7.09
N ALA A 501 -8.57 8.38 6.05
CA ALA A 501 -8.51 6.95 5.78
C ALA A 501 -8.57 6.68 4.26
N PRO A 502 -8.09 5.54 3.77
CA PRO A 502 -8.16 5.22 2.34
C PRO A 502 -9.61 5.05 1.85
N SER A 503 -10.48 4.47 2.69
CA SER A 503 -11.88 4.20 2.34
C SER A 503 -12.87 5.17 2.98
N ASN A 504 -14.02 5.39 2.31
CA ASN A 504 -15.11 6.19 2.88
C ASN A 504 -15.69 5.55 4.14
N ALA A 505 -15.78 4.22 4.21
CA ALA A 505 -16.33 3.52 5.37
C ALA A 505 -15.45 3.73 6.62
N ALA A 506 -14.12 3.64 6.48
CA ALA A 506 -13.20 3.93 7.57
C ALA A 506 -13.25 5.41 8.00
N ALA A 507 -13.30 6.35 7.04
CA ALA A 507 -13.44 7.77 7.36
C ALA A 507 -14.78 8.08 8.08
N ASP A 508 -15.86 7.41 7.71
CA ASP A 508 -17.16 7.58 8.36
C ASP A 508 -17.18 6.99 9.77
N LEU A 509 -16.50 5.85 9.99
CA LEU A 509 -16.29 5.28 11.32
C LEU A 509 -15.56 6.26 12.25
N LEU A 510 -14.54 6.97 11.74
CA LEU A 510 -13.87 8.02 12.50
C LEU A 510 -14.85 9.11 12.93
N VAL A 511 -15.68 9.63 12.01
CA VAL A 511 -16.70 10.66 12.34
C VAL A 511 -17.67 10.15 13.39
N GLU A 512 -18.20 8.93 13.20
CA GLU A 512 -19.14 8.34 14.13
C GLU A 512 -18.58 8.27 15.55
N ARG A 513 -17.33 7.83 15.71
CA ARG A 513 -16.72 7.68 17.03
C ARG A 513 -16.28 9.02 17.63
N LEU A 514 -15.77 9.92 16.81
CA LEU A 514 -15.35 11.27 17.22
C LEU A 514 -16.53 12.18 17.57
N SER A 515 -17.75 11.86 17.09
CA SER A 515 -18.98 12.59 17.45
C SER A 515 -19.29 12.62 18.96
N ALA A 516 -18.67 11.72 19.74
CA ALA A 516 -18.78 11.71 21.20
C ALA A 516 -18.19 12.96 21.87
N ILE A 517 -17.26 13.66 21.22
CA ILE A 517 -16.62 14.88 21.74
C ILE A 517 -16.71 16.07 20.78
N PHE A 518 -16.79 15.82 19.47
CA PHE A 518 -16.85 16.88 18.47
C PHE A 518 -18.30 17.20 18.11
N THR A 519 -18.66 18.46 18.33
CA THR A 519 -19.92 19.04 17.82
C THR A 519 -19.82 19.37 16.34
N GLU A 520 -20.95 19.62 15.68
CA GLU A 520 -21.04 19.99 14.26
C GLU A 520 -20.25 21.26 13.90
N ASN A 521 -20.03 22.17 14.86
CA ASN A 521 -19.21 23.38 14.66
C ASN A 521 -17.69 23.14 14.78
N HIS A 522 -17.26 21.98 15.29
CA HIS A 522 -15.84 21.69 15.55
C HIS A 522 -15.26 20.63 14.63
N MET A 523 -16.10 19.77 14.04
CA MET A 523 -15.69 18.72 13.11
C MET A 523 -16.44 18.80 11.79
N HIS A 524 -15.73 18.53 10.70
CA HIS A 524 -16.33 18.42 9.36
C HIS A 524 -15.91 17.15 8.67
N ARG A 525 -16.88 16.45 8.06
CA ARG A 525 -16.66 15.31 7.18
C ARG A 525 -16.67 15.79 5.73
N LEU A 526 -15.47 15.94 5.16
CA LEU A 526 -15.28 16.34 3.77
C LEU A 526 -15.41 15.12 2.85
N ASN A 527 -16.56 15.02 2.17
CA ASN A 527 -16.85 13.96 1.21
C ASN A 527 -16.47 14.36 -0.21
N SER A 528 -16.21 13.35 -1.07
CA SER A 528 -16.17 13.57 -2.52
C SER A 528 -17.55 13.98 -3.01
N TYR A 529 -17.62 15.00 -3.87
CA TYR A 529 -18.88 15.40 -4.53
C TYR A 529 -19.48 14.32 -5.43
N LYS A 530 -18.70 13.29 -5.78
CA LYS A 530 -19.16 12.13 -6.55
C LYS A 530 -19.77 11.02 -5.68
N ARG A 531 -19.67 11.15 -4.34
CA ARG A 531 -20.25 10.18 -3.42
C ARG A 531 -21.77 10.45 -3.30
N PRO A 532 -22.64 9.46 -3.49
CA PRO A 532 -24.05 9.59 -3.15
C PRO A 532 -24.23 9.92 -1.67
N THR A 533 -25.09 10.88 -1.34
CA THR A 533 -25.42 11.19 0.06
C THR A 533 -26.18 10.06 0.75
N THR A 534 -26.90 9.24 -0.02
CA THR A 534 -27.57 8.01 0.43
C THR A 534 -26.61 6.96 0.99
N ASP A 535 -25.32 7.03 0.63
CA ASP A 535 -24.29 6.11 1.14
C ASP A 535 -23.76 6.55 2.51
N VAL A 536 -24.31 7.62 3.10
CA VAL A 536 -23.86 8.19 4.37
C VAL A 536 -25.00 8.18 5.38
N PRO A 537 -24.82 7.56 6.56
CA PRO A 537 -25.82 7.60 7.62
C PRO A 537 -26.19 9.04 8.03
N GLU A 538 -27.46 9.30 8.36
CA GLU A 538 -27.95 10.63 8.75
C GLU A 538 -27.18 11.25 9.92
N LYS A 539 -26.79 10.41 10.91
CA LYS A 539 -25.97 10.82 12.06
C LYS A 539 -24.60 11.40 11.67
N ILE A 540 -24.08 11.04 10.49
CA ILE A 540 -22.81 11.50 9.93
C ILE A 540 -23.03 12.68 8.98
N LEU A 541 -24.14 12.68 8.22
CA LEU A 541 -24.46 13.72 7.23
C LEU A 541 -24.49 15.14 7.83
N LYS A 542 -24.89 15.29 9.08
CA LYS A 542 -24.87 16.58 9.81
C LYS A 542 -23.47 17.21 9.96
N TYR A 543 -22.40 16.41 9.85
CA TYR A 543 -21.02 16.89 9.83
C TYR A 543 -20.53 17.23 8.40
N SER A 544 -21.35 17.07 7.37
CA SER A 544 -20.99 17.34 5.98
C SER A 544 -21.72 18.55 5.41
N THR A 545 -21.19 19.09 4.31
CA THR A 545 -21.87 20.14 3.54
C THR A 545 -22.66 19.50 2.41
N VAL A 546 -23.99 19.56 2.48
CA VAL A 546 -24.90 19.01 1.47
C VAL A 546 -25.66 20.16 0.82
N ALA A 547 -25.70 20.18 -0.52
CA ALA A 547 -26.46 21.15 -1.30
C ALA A 547 -27.96 20.80 -1.32
N ARG A 548 -28.78 21.78 -1.74
CA ARG A 548 -30.25 21.63 -1.80
C ARG A 548 -30.73 20.52 -2.73
N ASP A 549 -29.92 20.16 -3.72
CA ASP A 549 -30.18 19.11 -4.70
C ASP A 549 -29.76 17.72 -4.19
N GLY A 550 -29.32 17.60 -2.93
CA GLY A 550 -29.01 16.34 -2.28
C GLY A 550 -27.60 15.82 -2.56
N TYR A 551 -26.72 16.59 -3.20
CA TYR A 551 -25.31 16.23 -3.42
C TYR A 551 -24.38 16.87 -2.40
N PHE A 552 -23.19 16.29 -2.19
CA PHE A 552 -22.17 16.96 -1.38
C PHE A 552 -21.68 18.23 -2.08
N ALA A 553 -21.72 19.33 -1.34
CA ALA A 553 -21.20 20.62 -1.77
C ALA A 553 -19.79 20.83 -1.23
N MET A 554 -19.03 21.66 -1.94
CA MET A 554 -17.72 22.10 -1.47
C MET A 554 -17.89 23.20 -0.43
N PRO A 555 -17.38 23.01 0.81
CA PRO A 555 -17.33 24.09 1.78
C PRO A 555 -16.36 25.18 1.32
N SER A 556 -16.56 26.42 1.80
CA SER A 556 -15.62 27.51 1.52
C SER A 556 -14.28 27.30 2.25
N LEU A 557 -13.22 27.97 1.77
CA LEU A 557 -11.92 27.97 2.45
C LEU A 557 -12.03 28.44 3.92
N LEU A 558 -12.82 29.49 4.17
CA LEU A 558 -13.05 29.99 5.53
C LEU A 558 -13.78 28.95 6.40
N THR A 559 -14.75 28.26 5.81
CA THR A 559 -15.50 27.18 6.48
C THR A 559 -14.57 26.05 6.88
N ILE A 560 -13.75 25.52 5.96
CA ILE A 560 -12.77 24.47 6.27
C ILE A 560 -11.79 24.89 7.37
N LYS A 561 -11.24 26.11 7.27
CA LYS A 561 -10.28 26.64 8.26
C LYS A 561 -10.88 26.87 9.64
N SER A 562 -12.20 26.96 9.74
CA SER A 562 -12.89 27.19 11.01
C SER A 562 -12.95 25.93 11.89
N PHE A 563 -13.04 24.75 11.27
CA PHE A 563 -13.12 23.46 11.97
C PHE A 563 -11.82 23.09 12.66
N ARG A 564 -11.91 22.45 13.83
CA ARG A 564 -10.76 21.91 14.56
C ARG A 564 -10.38 20.51 14.10
N CYS A 565 -11.33 19.73 13.60
CA CYS A 565 -11.09 18.42 13.01
C CYS A 565 -11.74 18.34 11.63
N VAL A 566 -10.98 17.97 10.61
CA VAL A 566 -11.51 17.62 9.30
C VAL A 566 -11.26 16.14 9.07
N VAL A 567 -12.31 15.38 8.78
CA VAL A 567 -12.26 13.96 8.45
C VAL A 567 -12.50 13.79 6.95
N THR A 568 -11.63 13.07 6.26
CA THR A 568 -11.68 12.91 4.80
C THR A 568 -11.13 11.56 4.36
N THR A 569 -11.31 11.17 3.10
CA THR A 569 -10.46 10.11 2.53
C THR A 569 -9.11 10.67 2.08
N CYS A 570 -8.07 9.84 1.98
CA CYS A 570 -6.72 10.23 1.52
C CYS A 570 -6.80 10.95 0.16
N VAL A 571 -7.48 10.35 -0.82
CA VAL A 571 -7.70 10.99 -2.13
C VAL A 571 -8.46 12.31 -2.01
N THR A 572 -9.51 12.38 -1.18
CA THR A 572 -10.34 13.59 -1.03
C THR A 572 -9.59 14.73 -0.34
N ALA A 573 -8.59 14.42 0.49
CA ALA A 573 -7.74 15.40 1.16
C ALA A 573 -7.03 16.36 0.18
N GLY A 574 -6.78 15.94 -1.07
CA GLY A 574 -6.22 16.81 -2.11
C GLY A 574 -7.07 18.05 -2.40
N LEU A 575 -8.36 18.04 -2.07
CA LEU A 575 -9.21 19.23 -2.16
C LEU A 575 -8.80 20.32 -1.16
N ILE A 576 -8.27 19.95 0.01
CA ILE A 576 -7.91 20.86 1.08
C ILE A 576 -6.78 21.79 0.63
N HIS A 577 -5.70 21.21 0.07
CA HIS A 577 -4.64 21.99 -0.56
C HIS A 577 -5.16 22.78 -1.77
N ALA A 578 -6.00 22.16 -2.63
CA ALA A 578 -6.54 22.83 -3.82
C ALA A 578 -7.45 24.04 -3.48
N MET A 579 -8.10 24.04 -2.31
CA MET A 579 -8.87 25.19 -1.79
C MET A 579 -7.98 26.33 -1.29
N GLY A 580 -6.66 26.14 -1.22
CA GLY A 580 -5.73 27.15 -0.72
C GLY A 580 -5.55 27.14 0.80
N VAL A 581 -5.84 26.01 1.47
CA VAL A 581 -5.47 25.86 2.89
C VAL A 581 -3.94 25.87 2.97
N PRO A 582 -3.34 26.78 3.77
CA PRO A 582 -1.90 26.92 3.80
C PRO A 582 -1.22 25.74 4.50
N LYS A 583 0.05 25.50 4.14
CA LYS A 583 0.98 24.68 4.92
C LYS A 583 0.94 25.13 6.39
N ASP A 584 1.10 24.20 7.32
CA ASP A 584 1.04 24.43 8.78
C ASP A 584 -0.33 24.78 9.35
N HIS A 585 -1.40 24.81 8.54
CA HIS A 585 -2.74 24.99 9.10
C HIS A 585 -3.13 23.81 10.01
N PHE A 586 -2.83 22.58 9.60
CA PHE A 586 -3.03 21.40 10.42
C PHE A 586 -1.78 21.07 11.22
N THR A 587 -1.97 20.93 12.52
CA THR A 587 -0.91 20.57 13.48
C THR A 587 -0.72 19.06 13.59
N HIS A 588 -1.79 18.29 13.41
CA HIS A 588 -1.80 16.83 13.59
C HIS A 588 -2.49 16.16 12.40
N PHE A 589 -1.87 15.11 11.89
CA PHE A 589 -2.33 14.29 10.80
C PHE A 589 -2.48 12.85 11.31
N PHE A 590 -3.69 12.31 11.22
CA PHE A 590 -3.99 10.95 11.65
C PHE A 590 -4.50 10.17 10.45
N VAL A 591 -3.94 8.99 10.20
CA VAL A 591 -4.40 8.12 9.12
C VAL A 591 -4.76 6.76 9.67
N ASP A 592 -6.04 6.41 9.60
CA ASP A 592 -6.52 5.06 9.90
C ASP A 592 -6.37 4.17 8.67
N GLU A 593 -6.19 2.87 8.89
CA GLU A 593 -6.00 1.86 7.84
C GLU A 593 -4.93 2.23 6.79
N ALA A 594 -3.86 2.93 7.20
CA ALA A 594 -2.79 3.39 6.33
C ALA A 594 -2.10 2.27 5.56
N GLY A 595 -2.14 1.03 6.07
CA GLY A 595 -1.62 -0.16 5.37
C GLY A 595 -2.35 -0.49 4.06
N GLN A 596 -3.61 -0.04 3.90
CA GLN A 596 -4.43 -0.29 2.69
C GLN A 596 -4.15 0.71 1.55
N ALA A 597 -3.39 1.78 1.81
CA ALA A 597 -3.13 2.82 0.82
C ALA A 597 -1.71 2.72 0.26
N THR A 598 -1.57 3.04 -1.03
CA THR A 598 -0.25 3.25 -1.61
C THR A 598 0.39 4.50 -1.02
N GLU A 599 1.71 4.55 -1.00
CA GLU A 599 2.43 5.71 -0.47
C GLU A 599 2.06 7.03 -1.18
N PRO A 600 1.94 7.10 -2.53
CA PRO A 600 1.48 8.31 -3.20
C PRO A 600 0.06 8.72 -2.81
N GLU A 601 -0.82 7.76 -2.49
CA GLU A 601 -2.17 8.04 -2.02
C GLU A 601 -2.18 8.69 -0.63
N LEU A 602 -1.43 8.13 0.32
CA LEU A 602 -1.27 8.68 1.67
C LEU A 602 -0.73 10.11 1.62
N LEU A 603 0.25 10.34 0.74
CA LEU A 603 0.92 11.64 0.61
C LEU A 603 0.01 12.73 0.04
N ILE A 604 -1.14 12.42 -0.58
CA ILE A 604 -2.12 13.42 -1.05
C ILE A 604 -2.56 14.36 0.08
N GLY A 605 -2.72 13.83 1.30
CA GLY A 605 -3.16 14.59 2.46
C GLY A 605 -2.04 15.19 3.30
N LEU A 606 -0.79 14.89 2.98
CA LEU A 606 0.39 15.38 3.71
C LEU A 606 1.16 16.41 2.89
N ALA A 607 1.39 16.13 1.61
CA ALA A 607 2.15 16.98 0.70
C ALA A 607 1.47 18.34 0.51
N GLY A 608 2.20 19.43 0.80
CA GLY A 608 1.67 20.79 0.74
C GLY A 608 0.89 21.25 1.98
N LEU A 609 0.55 20.36 2.92
CA LEU A 609 -0.18 20.70 4.15
C LEU A 609 0.69 20.54 5.41
N ALA A 610 1.49 19.47 5.48
CA ALA A 610 2.31 19.15 6.64
C ALA A 610 3.69 19.83 6.59
N SER A 611 4.30 20.02 7.77
CA SER A 611 5.69 20.49 7.91
C SER A 611 6.43 19.74 9.01
N ALA A 612 7.68 20.14 9.25
CA ALA A 612 8.51 19.60 10.34
C ALA A 612 7.96 19.87 11.75
N LYS A 613 6.93 20.73 11.88
CA LYS A 613 6.21 20.97 13.15
C LYS A 613 4.97 20.09 13.30
N SER A 614 4.53 19.45 12.22
CA SER A 614 3.34 18.62 12.22
C SER A 614 3.62 17.26 12.86
N GLN A 615 2.66 16.74 13.62
CA GLN A 615 2.69 15.35 14.05
C GLN A 615 1.93 14.48 13.04
N VAL A 616 2.55 13.39 12.60
CA VAL A 616 1.91 12.39 11.75
C VAL A 616 1.78 11.09 12.54
N VAL A 617 0.58 10.52 12.58
CA VAL A 617 0.27 9.25 13.22
C VAL A 617 -0.43 8.36 12.21
N LEU A 618 0.15 7.19 11.94
CA LEU A 618 -0.39 6.22 10.97
C LEU A 618 -0.76 4.95 11.72
N THR A 619 -1.91 4.37 11.39
CA THR A 619 -2.30 3.07 11.92
C THR A 619 -2.58 2.09 10.81
N GLY A 620 -2.14 0.86 10.95
CA GLY A 620 -2.34 -0.14 9.91
C GLY A 620 -1.71 -1.48 10.28
N ASP A 621 -1.91 -2.45 9.40
CA ASP A 621 -1.27 -3.76 9.49
C ASP A 621 -0.83 -4.16 8.08
N PRO A 622 0.49 -4.24 7.78
CA PRO A 622 0.98 -4.67 6.47
C PRO A 622 0.67 -6.14 6.13
N LYS A 623 0.07 -6.91 7.06
CA LYS A 623 -0.44 -8.26 6.81
C LYS A 623 -1.96 -8.29 6.56
N GLN A 624 -2.63 -7.13 6.57
CA GLN A 624 -4.02 -6.97 6.15
C GLN A 624 -4.08 -6.48 4.70
N LEU A 625 -5.30 -6.40 4.16
CA LEU A 625 -5.60 -6.05 2.77
C LEU A 625 -4.95 -4.75 2.30
#